data_AF-A0A7C1CK69-F1
#
_entry.id   AF-A0A7C1CK69-F1
#
_cell.length_a   1.000
_cell.length_b   1.000
_cell.length_c   1.000
_cell.angle_alpha   90.00
_cell.angle_beta   90.00
_cell.angle_gamma   90.00
#
_symmetry.space_group_name_H-M   'P 1'
#
loop_
_entity.id
_entity.type
_entity.pdbx_description
1 polymer ?
#
loop_
_entity_poly.entity_id
_entity_poly.type
_entity_poly.pdbx_seq_one_letter_code
_entity_poly.pdbx_strand_id
1 'polypeptide(L)'
;LEQVKKACRIGGALRALGIRPSGAIRIDSAVDPGTWAADPEGNQKRIAETFRLACDIAADAGEKLVAEGEVCWGGMHSWRRMTQLLELVNRPDVFGFQADMAHTLLYLLGTNAPEDAILPEGFEWTDTAAFDAAYKKLTDALRPWTLDFHVAQNDATVKGSGSHDKTGRHCLPNDPNGKLDITKYAGFWLRDENGDVTKKIRHLCWDGCMFPNETLLNPQTWNDILAAMIDVRNAHGWQE
;
A
#
# COMPACT_ATOMS: atom_id res chain seq x y z
N LEU A 1 3.71 -19.55 5.20
CA LEU A 1 5.05 -19.58 5.84
C LEU A 1 6.16 -20.08 4.92
N GLU A 2 6.03 -21.23 4.24
CA GLU A 2 7.09 -21.72 3.31
C GLU A 2 7.44 -20.73 2.19
N GLN A 3 6.44 -20.03 1.63
CA GLN A 3 6.70 -18.97 0.64
C GLN A 3 7.47 -17.80 1.24
N VAL A 4 7.25 -17.46 2.52
CA VAL A 4 8.01 -16.41 3.22
C VAL A 4 9.47 -16.85 3.39
N LYS A 5 9.74 -18.11 3.78
CA LYS A 5 11.11 -18.65 3.85
C LYS A 5 11.81 -18.57 2.49
N LYS A 6 11.11 -18.97 1.42
CA LYS A 6 11.61 -18.90 0.05
C LYS A 6 11.93 -17.45 -0.34
N ALA A 7 11.01 -16.52 -0.09
CA ALA A 7 11.18 -15.11 -0.41
C ALA A 7 12.35 -14.50 0.37
N CYS A 8 12.47 -14.78 1.67
CA CYS A 8 13.59 -14.30 2.50
C CYS A 8 14.95 -14.80 2.01
N ARG A 9 15.04 -16.08 1.61
CA ARG A 9 16.26 -16.64 1.02
C ARG A 9 16.64 -15.94 -0.29
N ILE A 10 15.67 -15.68 -1.16
CA ILE A 10 15.89 -14.96 -2.43
C ILE A 10 16.28 -13.51 -2.15
N GLY A 11 15.57 -12.81 -1.26
CA GLY A 11 15.87 -11.44 -0.84
C GLY A 11 17.29 -11.31 -0.28
N GLY A 12 17.71 -12.23 0.59
CA GLY A 12 19.06 -12.26 1.13
C GLY A 12 20.13 -12.48 0.05
N ALA A 13 19.88 -13.35 -0.94
CA ALA A 13 20.78 -13.55 -2.07
C ALA A 13 20.89 -12.30 -2.95
N LEU A 14 19.77 -11.64 -3.26
CA LEU A 14 19.76 -10.39 -4.05
C LEU A 14 20.46 -9.25 -3.30
N ARG A 15 20.32 -9.18 -1.98
CA ARG A 15 21.04 -8.22 -1.13
C ARG A 15 22.54 -8.48 -1.12
N ALA A 16 22.97 -9.73 -0.98
CA ALA A 16 24.38 -10.10 -1.03
C ALA A 16 25.04 -9.79 -2.38
N LEU A 17 24.27 -9.83 -3.47
CA LEU A 17 24.70 -9.43 -4.82
C LEU A 17 24.68 -7.91 -5.05
N GLY A 18 24.16 -7.12 -4.10
CA GLY A 18 24.00 -5.67 -4.25
C GLY A 18 22.84 -5.23 -5.14
N ILE A 19 21.99 -6.15 -5.60
CA ILE A 19 20.83 -5.87 -6.47
C ILE A 19 19.69 -5.25 -5.65
N ARG A 20 19.50 -5.72 -4.42
CA ARG A 20 18.47 -5.23 -3.48
C ARG A 20 19.11 -4.85 -2.16
N PRO A 21 19.76 -3.67 -2.06
CA PRO A 21 20.44 -3.24 -0.84
C PRO A 21 19.47 -2.87 0.28
N SER A 22 18.23 -2.50 -0.06
CA SER A 22 17.15 -2.11 0.87
C SER A 22 15.79 -2.68 0.42
N GLY A 23 14.73 -2.38 1.18
CA GLY A 23 13.35 -2.77 0.88
C GLY A 23 12.77 -3.81 1.82
N ALA A 24 11.53 -4.22 1.55
CA ALA A 24 10.79 -5.22 2.32
C ALA A 24 10.28 -6.36 1.41
N ILE A 25 9.76 -7.43 2.02
CA ILE A 25 9.05 -8.52 1.33
C ILE A 25 7.57 -8.33 1.60
N ARG A 26 6.79 -8.12 0.54
CA ARG A 26 5.33 -8.02 0.64
C ARG A 26 4.72 -9.37 1.04
N ILE A 27 3.78 -9.33 1.98
CA ILE A 27 2.92 -10.46 2.37
C ILE A 27 1.47 -10.01 2.46
N ASP A 28 0.53 -10.91 2.16
CA ASP A 28 -0.91 -10.66 2.28
C ASP A 28 -1.59 -11.76 3.10
N SER A 29 -2.80 -11.50 3.60
CA SER A 29 -3.54 -12.44 4.44
C SER A 29 -4.02 -13.70 3.69
N ALA A 30 -4.02 -13.65 2.35
CA ALA A 30 -4.42 -14.74 1.47
C ALA A 30 -5.85 -15.27 1.70
N VAL A 31 -6.75 -14.42 2.18
CA VAL A 31 -8.19 -14.70 2.33
C VAL A 31 -8.98 -13.52 1.78
N ASP A 32 -10.10 -13.77 1.11
CA ASP A 32 -10.97 -12.70 0.61
C ASP A 32 -11.81 -12.07 1.75
N PRO A 33 -12.33 -10.84 1.59
CA PRO A 33 -13.09 -10.17 2.63
C PRO A 33 -14.36 -10.91 3.02
N GLY A 34 -15.01 -11.59 2.08
CA GLY A 34 -16.25 -12.35 2.33
C GLY A 34 -16.02 -13.55 3.23
N THR A 35 -15.02 -14.38 2.93
CA THR A 35 -14.62 -15.51 3.78
C THR A 35 -14.12 -15.04 5.14
N TRP A 36 -13.35 -13.95 5.18
CA TRP A 36 -12.86 -13.38 6.43
C TRP A 36 -14.01 -12.89 7.34
N ALA A 37 -15.07 -12.33 6.75
CA ALA A 37 -16.21 -11.76 7.49
C ALA A 37 -17.05 -12.81 8.26
N ALA A 38 -16.84 -14.11 8.04
CA ALA A 38 -17.55 -15.17 8.76
C ALA A 38 -17.21 -15.23 10.27
N ASP A 39 -16.00 -14.81 10.64
CA ASP A 39 -15.55 -14.64 12.03
C ASP A 39 -14.47 -13.55 12.08
N PRO A 40 -14.85 -12.26 12.04
CA PRO A 40 -13.91 -11.16 11.88
C PRO A 40 -12.81 -11.17 12.97
N GLU A 41 -13.19 -11.33 14.23
CA GLU A 41 -12.24 -11.27 15.34
C GLU A 41 -11.38 -12.54 15.43
N GLY A 42 -11.94 -13.72 15.19
CA GLY A 42 -11.16 -14.96 15.17
C GLY A 42 -10.23 -15.03 13.97
N ASN A 43 -10.69 -14.65 12.78
CA ASN A 43 -9.87 -14.61 11.57
C ASN A 43 -8.77 -13.55 11.66
N GLN A 44 -9.04 -12.38 12.24
CA GLN A 44 -8.01 -11.37 12.48
C GLN A 44 -6.89 -11.89 13.40
N LYS A 45 -7.24 -12.61 14.47
CA LYS A 45 -6.27 -13.23 15.39
C LYS A 45 -5.43 -14.29 14.68
N ARG A 46 -6.04 -15.11 13.82
CA ARG A 46 -5.34 -16.15 13.03
C ARG A 46 -4.37 -15.56 12.01
N ILE A 47 -4.75 -14.47 11.34
CA ILE A 47 -3.86 -13.75 10.42
C ILE A 47 -2.70 -13.16 11.23
N ALA A 48 -2.98 -12.50 12.36
CA ALA A 48 -1.93 -11.93 13.21
C ALA A 48 -0.94 -12.99 13.72
N GLU A 49 -1.42 -14.16 14.15
CA GLU A 49 -0.56 -15.29 14.54
C GLU A 49 0.33 -15.77 13.38
N THR A 50 -0.25 -15.94 12.19
CA THR A 50 0.49 -16.31 10.98
C THR A 50 1.56 -15.27 10.63
N PHE A 51 1.23 -13.98 10.75
CA PHE A 51 2.17 -12.89 10.48
C PHE A 51 3.28 -12.80 11.52
N ARG A 52 3.02 -13.10 12.80
CA ARG A 52 4.08 -13.22 13.83
C ARG A 52 5.08 -14.31 13.48
N LEU A 53 4.60 -15.49 13.07
CA LEU A 53 5.47 -16.58 12.60
C LEU A 53 6.26 -16.19 11.33
N ALA A 54 5.64 -15.41 10.44
CA ALA A 54 6.35 -14.85 9.28
C ALA A 54 7.43 -13.85 9.70
N CYS A 55 7.17 -13.00 10.72
CA CYS A 55 8.14 -12.07 11.28
C CYS A 55 9.36 -12.80 11.85
N ASP A 56 9.18 -13.95 12.52
CA ASP A 56 10.31 -14.73 13.03
C ASP A 56 11.22 -15.20 11.89
N ILE A 57 10.63 -15.73 10.81
CA ILE A 57 11.38 -16.12 9.60
C ILE A 57 12.14 -14.94 8.99
N ALA A 58 11.49 -13.78 8.87
CA ALA A 58 12.10 -12.59 8.28
C ALA A 58 13.21 -12.02 9.17
N ALA A 59 13.00 -11.98 10.49
CA ALA A 59 13.99 -11.52 11.45
C ALA A 59 15.27 -12.38 11.39
N ASP A 60 15.13 -13.70 11.36
CA ASP A 60 16.25 -14.64 11.23
C ASP A 60 17.04 -14.44 9.93
N ALA A 61 16.38 -14.00 8.86
CA ALA A 61 16.99 -13.69 7.57
C ALA A 61 17.50 -12.23 7.46
N GLY A 62 17.29 -11.39 8.48
CA GLY A 62 17.56 -9.96 8.44
C GLY A 62 16.75 -9.23 7.37
N GLU A 63 15.51 -9.65 7.14
CA GLU A 63 14.55 -9.05 6.20
C GLU A 63 13.43 -8.30 6.96
N LYS A 64 12.77 -7.39 6.26
CA LYS A 64 11.52 -6.75 6.72
C LYS A 64 10.34 -7.29 5.92
N LEU A 65 9.17 -7.32 6.54
CA LEU A 65 7.90 -7.67 5.90
C LEU A 65 7.00 -6.44 5.83
N VAL A 66 6.23 -6.34 4.75
CA VAL A 66 5.19 -5.31 4.62
C VAL A 66 3.89 -5.93 4.17
N ALA A 67 2.77 -5.46 4.72
CA ALA A 67 1.44 -5.76 4.22
C ALA A 67 0.98 -4.60 3.36
N GLU A 68 0.59 -4.88 2.11
CA GLU A 68 0.11 -3.84 1.20
C GLU A 68 -1.33 -3.47 1.51
N GLY A 69 -1.65 -2.18 1.36
CA GLY A 69 -2.98 -1.61 1.58
C GLY A 69 -4.08 -2.04 0.61
N GLU A 70 -4.03 -3.25 0.08
CA GLU A 70 -4.92 -3.73 -0.97
C GLU A 70 -6.28 -4.17 -0.41
N VAL A 71 -7.36 -3.63 -0.98
CA VAL A 71 -8.74 -3.86 -0.50
C VAL A 71 -9.27 -5.28 -0.72
N CYS A 72 -8.60 -6.11 -1.51
CA CYS A 72 -9.07 -7.48 -1.79
C CYS A 72 -8.66 -8.52 -0.74
N TRP A 73 -7.90 -8.13 0.29
CA TRP A 73 -7.44 -9.05 1.33
C TRP A 73 -8.22 -8.87 2.64
N GLY A 74 -8.94 -9.92 3.05
CA GLY A 74 -9.63 -10.03 4.34
C GLY A 74 -8.68 -9.72 5.51
N GLY A 75 -9.14 -8.95 6.48
CA GLY A 75 -8.32 -8.44 7.60
C GLY A 75 -7.32 -7.33 7.25
N MET A 76 -7.18 -6.99 5.97
CA MET A 76 -6.34 -5.91 5.44
C MET A 76 -7.14 -4.95 4.53
N HIS A 77 -8.45 -5.06 4.42
CA HIS A 77 -9.25 -4.38 3.39
C HIS A 77 -9.78 -3.00 3.81
N SER A 78 -9.36 -2.50 4.98
CA SER A 78 -9.71 -1.18 5.47
C SER A 78 -8.60 -0.61 6.35
N TRP A 79 -8.59 0.71 6.54
CA TRP A 79 -7.60 1.36 7.40
C TRP A 79 -7.71 0.91 8.86
N ARG A 80 -8.93 0.66 9.37
CA ARG A 80 -9.12 0.18 10.75
C ARG A 80 -8.66 -1.25 10.91
N ARG A 81 -9.05 -2.16 10.02
CA ARG A 81 -8.65 -3.57 10.10
C ARG A 81 -7.15 -3.75 9.88
N MET A 82 -6.56 -2.98 8.97
CA MET A 82 -5.10 -2.96 8.79
C MET A 82 -4.38 -2.43 10.03
N THR A 83 -4.85 -1.34 10.64
CA THR A 83 -4.27 -0.82 11.90
C THR A 83 -4.38 -1.85 13.02
N GLN A 84 -5.57 -2.46 13.19
CA GLN A 84 -5.79 -3.54 14.15
C GLN A 84 -4.83 -4.72 13.91
N LEU A 85 -4.58 -5.08 12.64
CA LEU A 85 -3.64 -6.16 12.31
C LEU A 85 -2.21 -5.82 12.73
N LEU A 86 -1.73 -4.62 12.40
CA LEU A 86 -0.38 -4.14 12.75
C LEU A 86 -0.18 -4.17 14.27
N GLU A 87 -1.15 -3.67 15.02
CA GLU A 87 -1.15 -3.68 16.49
C GLU A 87 -1.18 -5.10 17.06
N LEU A 88 -2.02 -5.99 16.51
CA LEU A 88 -2.08 -7.38 16.97
C LEU A 88 -0.76 -8.11 16.69
N VAL A 89 -0.17 -7.95 15.50
CA VAL A 89 1.11 -8.60 15.16
C VAL A 89 2.20 -8.13 16.12
N ASN A 90 2.23 -6.84 16.48
CA ASN A 90 3.14 -6.26 17.48
C ASN A 90 4.62 -6.57 17.24
N ARG A 91 5.07 -6.38 15.99
CA ARG A 91 6.48 -6.55 15.58
C ARG A 91 6.95 -5.36 14.72
N PRO A 92 6.84 -4.12 15.21
CA PRO A 92 7.10 -2.91 14.41
C PRO A 92 8.54 -2.84 13.85
N ASP A 93 9.49 -3.52 14.50
CA ASP A 93 10.86 -3.59 14.01
C ASP A 93 11.03 -4.52 12.81
N VAL A 94 10.08 -5.39 12.48
CA VAL A 94 10.22 -6.39 11.40
C VAL A 94 9.09 -6.30 10.39
N PHE A 95 7.90 -5.93 10.85
CA PHE A 95 6.69 -5.87 10.03
C PHE A 95 6.09 -4.46 10.04
N GLY A 96 5.68 -4.02 8.86
CA GLY A 96 5.00 -2.74 8.68
C GLY A 96 4.02 -2.76 7.52
N PHE A 97 3.74 -1.57 7.02
CA PHE A 97 2.76 -1.32 5.97
C PHE A 97 3.46 -0.90 4.67
N GLN A 98 2.94 -1.37 3.54
CA GLN A 98 3.24 -0.85 2.21
C GLN A 98 2.05 -0.01 1.77
N ALA A 99 2.27 1.30 1.68
CA ALA A 99 1.26 2.24 1.24
C ALA A 99 1.28 2.34 -0.28
N ASP A 100 0.23 1.85 -0.93
CA ASP A 100 -0.01 2.08 -2.35
C ASP A 100 -1.12 3.12 -2.51
N MET A 101 -0.85 4.20 -3.25
CA MET A 101 -1.78 5.32 -3.35
C MET A 101 -3.11 4.95 -4.04
N ALA A 102 -3.09 4.04 -5.02
CA ALA A 102 -4.28 3.61 -5.73
C ALA A 102 -5.16 2.71 -4.85
N HIS A 103 -4.53 1.79 -4.11
CA HIS A 103 -5.23 0.90 -3.20
C HIS A 103 -5.75 1.63 -1.96
N THR A 104 -4.94 2.49 -1.36
CA THR A 104 -5.32 3.24 -0.15
C THR A 104 -6.36 4.32 -0.41
N LEU A 105 -6.49 4.85 -1.63
CA LEU A 105 -7.65 5.66 -2.04
C LEU A 105 -8.97 4.92 -1.75
N LEU A 106 -9.02 3.61 -1.99
CA LEU A 106 -10.23 2.82 -1.79
C LEU A 106 -10.56 2.55 -0.31
N TYR A 107 -9.58 2.72 0.60
CA TYR A 107 -9.89 2.76 2.04
C TYR A 107 -10.71 4.00 2.39
N LEU A 108 -10.47 5.14 1.74
CA LEU A 108 -11.26 6.35 1.97
C LEU A 108 -12.73 6.13 1.59
N LEU A 109 -12.96 5.35 0.53
CA LEU A 109 -14.30 5.02 0.01
C LEU A 109 -14.97 3.86 0.75
N GLY A 110 -14.24 3.12 1.58
CA GLY A 110 -14.78 1.92 2.27
C GLY A 110 -15.24 0.82 1.31
N THR A 111 -14.59 0.66 0.15
CA THR A 111 -15.05 -0.21 -0.96
C THR A 111 -15.45 -1.64 -0.55
N ASN A 112 -14.69 -2.26 0.36
CA ASN A 112 -14.99 -3.60 0.91
C ASN A 112 -15.29 -3.56 2.43
N ALA A 113 -15.38 -2.37 3.03
CA ALA A 113 -15.77 -2.14 4.41
C ALA A 113 -16.47 -0.77 4.53
N PRO A 114 -17.74 -0.65 4.11
CA PRO A 114 -18.48 0.61 4.14
C PRO A 114 -18.56 1.23 5.54
N GLU A 115 -18.55 0.40 6.58
CA GLU A 115 -18.49 0.82 7.99
C GLU A 115 -17.22 1.60 8.35
N ASP A 116 -16.15 1.42 7.56
CA ASP A 116 -14.86 2.08 7.75
C ASP A 116 -14.62 3.24 6.78
N ALA A 117 -15.59 3.56 5.91
CA ALA A 117 -15.50 4.67 4.96
C ALA A 117 -15.18 6.00 5.68
N ILE A 118 -14.29 6.79 5.09
CA ILE A 118 -13.96 8.15 5.56
C ILE A 118 -14.73 9.19 4.75
N LEU A 119 -14.84 8.98 3.45
CA LEU A 119 -15.64 9.81 2.56
C LEU A 119 -17.07 9.28 2.48
N PRO A 120 -18.08 10.18 2.39
CA PRO A 120 -19.46 9.76 2.20
C PRO A 120 -19.67 9.13 0.82
N GLU A 121 -20.72 8.32 0.70
CA GLU A 121 -21.18 7.86 -0.61
C GLU A 121 -21.55 9.07 -1.50
N GLY A 122 -21.18 9.01 -2.78
CA GLY A 122 -21.41 10.11 -3.71
C GLY A 122 -20.56 11.35 -3.46
N PHE A 123 -19.40 11.20 -2.80
CA PHE A 123 -18.48 12.30 -2.52
C PHE A 123 -18.20 13.19 -3.75
N GLU A 124 -18.34 14.50 -3.56
CA GLU A 124 -18.06 15.51 -4.58
C GLU A 124 -16.55 15.77 -4.65
N TRP A 125 -15.89 15.24 -5.67
CA TRP A 125 -14.42 15.32 -5.85
C TRP A 125 -13.87 16.75 -5.98
N THR A 126 -14.73 17.75 -6.19
CA THR A 126 -14.37 19.16 -6.19
C THR A 126 -14.16 19.72 -4.77
N ASP A 127 -14.68 19.04 -3.73
CA ASP A 127 -14.44 19.37 -2.32
C ASP A 127 -13.05 18.89 -1.87
N THR A 128 -12.03 19.56 -2.39
CA THR A 128 -10.62 19.24 -2.09
C THR A 128 -10.27 19.37 -0.61
N ALA A 129 -10.97 20.22 0.15
CA ALA A 129 -10.71 20.40 1.57
C ALA A 129 -11.18 19.19 2.39
N ALA A 130 -12.38 18.66 2.09
CA ALA A 130 -12.85 17.42 2.69
C ALA A 130 -11.98 16.22 2.28
N PHE A 131 -11.54 16.18 1.01
CA PHE A 131 -10.66 15.11 0.54
C PHE A 131 -9.29 15.13 1.24
N ASP A 132 -8.68 16.31 1.39
CA ASP A 132 -7.43 16.51 2.14
C ASP A 132 -7.56 16.05 3.59
N ALA A 133 -8.66 16.41 4.27
CA ALA A 133 -8.93 15.99 5.64
C ALA A 133 -9.08 14.46 5.76
N ALA A 134 -9.77 13.84 4.80
CA ALA A 134 -9.93 12.38 4.75
C ALA A 134 -8.60 11.66 4.52
N TYR A 135 -7.81 12.14 3.57
CA TYR A 135 -6.48 11.60 3.26
C TYR A 135 -5.52 11.76 4.45
N LYS A 136 -5.58 12.92 5.13
CA LYS A 136 -4.82 13.14 6.37
C LYS A 136 -5.19 12.14 7.45
N LYS A 137 -6.48 11.92 7.70
CA LYS A 137 -6.94 10.97 8.71
C LYS A 137 -6.45 9.54 8.42
N LEU A 138 -6.50 9.12 7.17
CA LEU A 138 -5.99 7.82 6.74
C LEU A 138 -4.47 7.70 6.97
N THR A 139 -3.72 8.69 6.49
CA THR A 139 -2.26 8.68 6.56
C THR A 139 -1.75 8.83 7.99
N ASP A 140 -2.38 9.64 8.85
CA ASP A 140 -2.01 9.72 10.26
C ASP A 140 -2.11 8.37 10.98
N ALA A 141 -3.08 7.52 10.60
CA ALA A 141 -3.25 6.19 11.19
C ALA A 141 -2.18 5.19 10.69
N LEU A 142 -1.84 5.21 9.40
CA LEU A 142 -1.02 4.17 8.77
C LEU A 142 0.45 4.58 8.55
N ARG A 143 0.74 5.87 8.33
CA ARG A 143 2.10 6.40 8.11
C ARG A 143 3.11 5.98 9.19
N PRO A 144 2.77 5.91 10.50
CA PRO A 144 3.72 5.43 11.51
C PRO A 144 4.24 4.01 11.24
N TRP A 145 3.45 3.19 10.55
CA TRP A 145 3.74 1.80 10.20
C TRP A 145 4.33 1.64 8.79
N THR A 146 4.27 2.68 7.95
CA THR A 146 4.70 2.61 6.55
C THR A 146 6.21 2.48 6.43
N LEU A 147 6.65 1.38 5.83
CA LEU A 147 8.06 1.08 5.53
C LEU A 147 8.35 1.11 4.02
N ASP A 148 7.30 0.97 3.21
CA ASP A 148 7.38 0.89 1.76
C ASP A 148 6.24 1.73 1.14
N PHE A 149 6.49 2.35 -0.02
CA PHE A 149 5.57 3.30 -0.61
C PHE A 149 5.57 3.21 -2.15
N HIS A 150 4.38 2.98 -2.67
CA HIS A 150 4.07 2.91 -4.07
C HIS A 150 3.27 4.16 -4.47
N VAL A 151 3.89 4.99 -5.30
CA VAL A 151 3.22 6.06 -6.02
C VAL A 151 2.35 5.42 -7.09
N ALA A 152 1.08 5.81 -7.12
CA ALA A 152 0.10 5.22 -8.03
C ALA A 152 -1.06 6.18 -8.27
N GLN A 153 -1.88 5.86 -9.26
CA GLN A 153 -3.09 6.62 -9.62
C GLN A 153 -4.29 5.68 -9.74
N ASN A 154 -5.47 6.18 -9.39
CA ASN A 154 -6.72 5.44 -9.44
C ASN A 154 -7.89 6.39 -9.77
N ASP A 155 -8.86 5.89 -10.53
CA ASP A 155 -10.06 6.61 -10.96
C ASP A 155 -11.25 6.51 -9.98
N ALA A 156 -10.96 6.11 -8.73
CA ALA A 156 -11.87 5.69 -7.67
C ALA A 156 -12.68 4.41 -7.99
N THR A 157 -12.20 3.57 -8.91
CA THR A 157 -12.85 2.30 -9.25
C THR A 157 -12.02 1.08 -8.88
N VAL A 158 -12.70 -0.06 -8.84
CA VAL A 158 -12.09 -1.38 -8.70
C VAL A 158 -12.09 -2.12 -10.03
N LYS A 159 -11.12 -3.00 -10.20
CA LYS A 159 -11.05 -3.94 -11.31
C LYS A 159 -10.77 -5.34 -10.75
N GLY A 160 -11.63 -6.29 -11.08
CA GLY A 160 -11.42 -7.69 -10.70
C GLY A 160 -10.50 -8.41 -11.69
N SER A 161 -9.56 -9.22 -11.21
CA SER A 161 -8.79 -10.18 -12.03
C SER A 161 -8.27 -11.36 -11.22
N GLY A 162 -8.56 -12.59 -11.63
CA GLY A 162 -8.08 -13.79 -10.95
C GLY A 162 -8.56 -13.87 -9.50
N SER A 163 -7.64 -14.11 -8.55
CA SER A 163 -7.95 -14.11 -7.11
C SER A 163 -8.22 -12.72 -6.52
N HIS A 164 -8.05 -11.65 -7.31
CA HIS A 164 -8.36 -10.29 -6.91
C HIS A 164 -9.76 -9.92 -7.42
N ASP A 165 -10.81 -10.42 -6.78
CA ASP A 165 -12.20 -10.19 -7.25
C ASP A 165 -12.60 -8.70 -7.27
N LYS A 166 -12.04 -7.90 -6.35
CA LYS A 166 -12.20 -6.43 -6.26
C LYS A 166 -10.91 -5.78 -5.77
N THR A 167 -9.93 -5.59 -6.63
CA THR A 167 -8.72 -4.81 -6.31
C THR A 167 -8.80 -3.40 -6.91
N GLY A 168 -7.96 -2.50 -6.43
CA GLY A 168 -7.87 -1.15 -6.97
C GLY A 168 -7.46 -1.15 -8.44
N ARG A 169 -8.24 -0.44 -9.25
CA ARG A 169 -7.89 -0.22 -10.65
C ARG A 169 -6.81 0.86 -10.74
N HIS A 170 -5.57 0.43 -10.88
CA HIS A 170 -4.50 1.34 -11.28
C HIS A 170 -4.81 1.97 -12.63
N CYS A 171 -4.54 3.26 -12.78
CA CYS A 171 -4.53 3.95 -14.06
C CYS A 171 -3.25 4.77 -14.23
N LEU A 172 -3.04 5.30 -15.45
CA LEU A 172 -1.83 6.05 -15.78
C LEU A 172 -1.77 7.38 -15.03
N PRO A 173 -0.56 7.97 -14.84
CA PRO A 173 -0.43 9.25 -14.14
C PRO A 173 -1.31 10.38 -14.69
N ASN A 174 -1.52 10.37 -16.01
CA ASN A 174 -2.30 11.36 -16.77
C ASN A 174 -3.70 10.87 -17.18
N ASP A 175 -4.22 9.80 -16.56
CA ASP A 175 -5.58 9.36 -16.83
C ASP A 175 -6.57 10.50 -16.50
N PRO A 176 -7.43 10.91 -17.44
CA PRO A 176 -8.33 12.06 -17.24
C PRO A 176 -9.36 11.83 -16.12
N ASN A 177 -9.55 10.59 -15.67
CA ASN A 177 -10.45 10.25 -14.56
C ASN A 177 -9.71 10.04 -13.23
N GLY A 178 -8.37 10.09 -13.22
CA GLY A 178 -7.56 9.95 -12.02
C GLY A 178 -7.98 10.92 -10.93
N LYS A 179 -8.05 10.44 -9.69
CA LYS A 179 -8.57 11.22 -8.54
C LYS A 179 -7.48 11.86 -7.71
N LEU A 180 -6.25 11.37 -7.84
CA LEU A 180 -5.14 11.84 -7.04
C LEU A 180 -4.38 12.94 -7.79
N ASP A 181 -4.22 14.08 -7.14
CA ASP A 181 -3.03 14.90 -7.35
C ASP A 181 -1.84 14.11 -6.77
N ILE A 182 -1.19 13.33 -7.62
CA ILE A 182 -0.17 12.33 -7.23
C ILE A 182 0.91 12.98 -6.38
N THR A 183 1.43 14.12 -6.83
CA THR A 183 2.47 14.86 -6.11
C THR A 183 1.96 15.29 -4.75
N LYS A 184 0.82 15.99 -4.67
CA LYS A 184 0.27 16.45 -3.40
C LYS A 184 0.02 15.32 -2.40
N TYR A 185 -0.65 14.25 -2.83
CA TYR A 185 -1.08 13.18 -1.92
C TYR A 185 0.07 12.25 -1.51
N ALA A 186 1.13 12.12 -2.32
CA ALA A 186 2.36 11.46 -1.88
C ALA A 186 2.97 12.15 -0.65
N GLY A 187 2.83 13.47 -0.55
CA GLY A 187 3.32 14.26 0.59
C GLY A 187 2.75 13.82 1.94
N PHE A 188 1.50 13.34 2.00
CA PHE A 188 0.88 12.86 3.23
C PHE A 188 1.51 11.56 3.76
N TRP A 189 2.12 10.76 2.87
CA TRP A 189 2.87 9.56 3.23
C TRP A 189 4.34 9.87 3.52
N LEU A 190 4.93 10.77 2.73
CA LEU A 190 6.35 11.08 2.79
C LEU A 190 6.72 12.08 3.89
N ARG A 191 5.77 12.83 4.44
CA ARG A 191 6.00 13.82 5.50
C ARG A 191 5.25 13.48 6.78
N ASP A 192 5.87 13.77 7.91
CA ASP A 192 5.23 13.65 9.23
C ASP A 192 4.26 14.82 9.51
N GLU A 193 3.66 14.81 10.69
CA GLU A 193 2.72 15.85 11.13
C GLU A 193 3.33 17.25 11.28
N ASN A 194 4.65 17.35 11.38
CA ASN A 194 5.38 18.63 11.42
C ASN A 194 5.78 19.10 10.02
N GLY A 195 5.54 18.26 8.99
CA GLY A 195 5.92 18.53 7.61
C GLY A 195 7.34 18.05 7.27
N ASP A 196 8.03 17.35 8.17
CA ASP A 196 9.38 16.85 7.93
C ASP A 196 9.36 15.54 7.14
N VAL A 197 10.34 15.37 6.24
CA VAL A 197 10.43 14.18 5.40
C VAL A 197 10.75 12.96 6.24
N THR A 198 9.90 11.93 6.17
CA THR A 198 10.13 10.67 6.86
C THR A 198 11.28 9.91 6.20
N LYS A 199 12.17 9.32 7.01
CA LYS A 199 13.31 8.52 6.53
C LYS A 199 13.06 7.01 6.58
N LYS A 200 11.81 6.60 6.78
CA LYS A 200 11.41 5.19 6.87
C LYS A 200 11.32 4.54 5.49
N ILE A 201 10.85 5.29 4.50
CA ILE A 201 10.69 4.84 3.12
C ILE A 201 12.03 4.99 2.39
N ARG A 202 12.60 3.86 1.99
CA ARG A 202 13.96 3.75 1.43
C ARG A 202 14.02 3.86 -0.09
N HIS A 203 12.91 3.71 -0.78
CA HIS A 203 12.80 3.91 -2.23
C HIS A 203 11.35 4.25 -2.59
N LEU A 204 11.17 4.93 -3.71
CA LEU A 204 9.85 5.20 -4.29
C LEU A 204 9.63 4.23 -5.45
N CYS A 205 8.55 3.47 -5.41
CA CYS A 205 8.10 2.62 -6.51
C CYS A 205 6.92 3.26 -7.22
N TRP A 206 6.78 3.01 -8.52
CA TRP A 206 5.50 3.18 -9.20
C TRP A 206 4.80 1.83 -9.24
N ASP A 207 3.53 1.79 -8.88
CA ASP A 207 2.69 0.61 -9.12
C ASP A 207 1.74 0.85 -10.29
N GLY A 208 1.80 -0.08 -11.25
CA GLY A 208 0.97 -0.10 -12.46
C GLY A 208 0.27 -1.45 -12.61
N CYS A 209 -0.07 -2.09 -11.49
CA CYS A 209 -0.66 -3.41 -11.47
C CYS A 209 -1.85 -3.50 -12.45
N MET A 210 -1.88 -4.57 -13.24
CA MET A 210 -2.89 -4.86 -14.26
C MET A 210 -2.98 -3.87 -15.45
N PHE A 211 -1.93 -3.09 -15.73
CA PHE A 211 -1.80 -2.45 -17.04
C PHE A 211 -1.73 -3.50 -18.16
N PRO A 212 -2.46 -3.32 -19.27
CA PRO A 212 -2.38 -4.24 -20.40
C PRO A 212 -1.01 -4.15 -21.08
N ASN A 213 -0.59 -5.22 -21.76
CA ASN A 213 0.70 -5.27 -22.44
C ASN A 213 0.90 -4.11 -23.43
N GLU A 214 -0.15 -3.67 -24.13
CA GLU A 214 -0.08 -2.53 -25.05
C GLU A 214 0.37 -1.24 -24.35
N THR A 215 -0.16 -0.97 -23.14
CA THR A 215 0.27 0.15 -22.30
C THR A 215 1.74 0.01 -21.92
N LEU A 216 2.16 -1.18 -21.47
CA LEU A 216 3.55 -1.42 -21.06
C LEU A 216 4.55 -1.37 -22.22
N LEU A 217 4.12 -1.67 -23.44
CA LEU A 217 4.95 -1.62 -24.65
C LEU A 217 5.06 -0.21 -25.25
N ASN A 218 4.29 0.76 -24.75
CA ASN A 218 4.37 2.15 -25.18
C ASN A 218 5.44 2.92 -24.38
N PRO A 219 6.55 3.38 -24.98
CA PRO A 219 7.60 4.12 -24.28
C PRO A 219 7.10 5.38 -23.56
N GLN A 220 6.05 6.04 -24.07
CA GLN A 220 5.50 7.23 -23.44
C GLN A 220 4.92 6.95 -22.04
N THR A 221 4.39 5.74 -21.81
CA THR A 221 3.90 5.33 -20.49
C THR A 221 5.00 5.44 -19.44
N TRP A 222 6.20 4.96 -19.76
CA TRP A 222 7.34 5.00 -18.84
C TRP A 222 7.87 6.42 -18.64
N ASN A 223 7.84 7.27 -19.67
CA ASN A 223 8.20 8.68 -19.54
C ASN A 223 7.25 9.43 -18.61
N ASP A 224 5.93 9.21 -18.76
CA ASP A 224 4.91 9.85 -17.92
C ASP A 224 5.02 9.40 -16.46
N ILE A 225 5.23 8.09 -16.24
CA ILE A 225 5.49 7.53 -14.91
C ILE A 225 6.74 8.14 -14.30
N LEU A 226 7.86 8.16 -15.04
CA LEU A 226 9.11 8.71 -14.54
C LEU A 226 8.98 10.20 -14.20
N ALA A 227 8.25 10.98 -15.02
CA ALA A 227 7.98 12.39 -14.76
C ALA A 227 7.22 12.56 -13.44
N ALA A 228 6.13 11.81 -13.23
CA ALA A 228 5.36 11.86 -11.98
C ALA A 228 6.21 11.49 -10.75
N MET A 229 7.04 10.45 -10.86
CA MET A 229 7.95 10.03 -9.79
C MET A 229 9.01 11.11 -9.47
N ILE A 230 9.54 11.78 -10.50
CA ILE A 230 10.48 12.89 -10.33
C ILE A 230 9.79 14.08 -9.64
N ASP A 231 8.54 14.39 -9.99
CA ASP A 231 7.78 15.47 -9.36
C ASP A 231 7.54 15.22 -7.88
N VAL A 232 7.13 13.99 -7.51
CA VAL A 232 7.02 13.54 -6.10
C VAL A 232 8.35 13.73 -5.37
N ARG A 233 9.45 13.22 -5.96
CA ARG A 233 10.79 13.33 -5.37
C ARG A 233 11.18 14.79 -5.14
N ASN A 234 11.01 15.64 -6.15
CA ASN A 234 11.42 17.04 -6.11
C ASN A 234 10.58 17.85 -5.11
N ALA A 235 9.27 17.63 -5.06
CA ALA A 235 8.36 18.34 -4.15
C ALA A 235 8.55 17.93 -2.68
N HIS A 236 8.97 16.68 -2.44
CA HIS A 236 9.09 16.14 -1.09
C HIS A 236 10.52 15.91 -0.63
N GLY A 237 11.51 16.36 -1.41
CA GLY A 237 12.92 16.33 -1.03
C GLY A 237 13.44 14.93 -0.72
N TRP A 238 12.82 13.90 -1.30
CA TRP A 238 13.19 12.52 -1.05
C TRP A 238 14.54 12.22 -1.72
N GLN A 239 15.52 11.83 -0.92
CA GLN A 239 16.85 11.39 -1.35
C GLN A 239 17.25 10.22 -0.45
N GLU A 240 17.64 9.08 -1.04
CA GLU A 240 18.20 7.93 -0.29
C GLU A 240 19.64 8.22 0.18
#